data_AF-A0A5F2H9U2-F1
#
_entry.id   AF-A0A5F2H9U2-F1
#
_cell.length_a   1.000
_cell.length_b   1.000
_cell.length_c   1.000
_cell.angle_alpha   90.00
_cell.angle_beta   90.00
_cell.angle_gamma   90.00
#
_symmetry.space_group_name_H-M   'P 1'
#
loop_
_entity.id
_entity.type
_entity.pdbx_description
1 polymer ?
#
loop_
_entity_poly.entity_id
_entity_poly.type
_entity_poly.pdbx_seq_one_letter_code
_entity_poly.pdbx_strand_id
1 'polypeptide(L)'
;MSLASAGGVLGYLRQPRELRFEPPVAADLDWFRLMSNGIGGTPPESYFALGKPYEADAYNLSQGKRLYAWFGCGTCHGDGRGGVGPSFLDGWWLYGPEMVSIVASIRDGRPHGMPAFRDRLTIEQIWQLAGYVQTIGSYSPKVAAPSRNDDKQTRPAENRGPAIILFDEGPVGVHPDQGPSP
;
A
#
# COMPACT_ATOMS: atom_id res chain seq x y z
N MET A 1 -49.49 -21.29 10.28
CA MET A 1 -48.38 -20.60 9.60
C MET A 1 -47.26 -20.37 10.60
N SER A 2 -46.21 -21.19 10.56
CA SER A 2 -44.99 -20.94 11.32
C SER A 2 -44.09 -20.01 10.52
N LEU A 3 -43.84 -18.82 11.05
CA LEU A 3 -42.80 -17.91 10.56
C LEU A 3 -41.46 -18.42 11.13
N ALA A 4 -40.67 -19.08 10.28
CA ALA A 4 -39.27 -19.37 10.59
C ALA A 4 -38.45 -18.12 10.26
N SER A 5 -37.97 -17.45 11.30
CA SER A 5 -37.03 -16.34 11.21
C SER A 5 -35.67 -16.84 10.71
N ALA A 6 -35.32 -16.55 9.47
CA ALA A 6 -33.97 -16.78 8.95
C ALA A 6 -33.04 -15.64 9.41
N GLY A 7 -32.47 -15.78 10.60
CA GLY A 7 -31.38 -14.93 11.07
C GLY A 7 -30.08 -15.33 10.38
N GLY A 8 -29.70 -14.63 9.31
CA GLY A 8 -28.41 -14.79 8.65
C GLY A 8 -27.28 -14.26 9.53
N VAL A 9 -26.51 -15.16 10.13
CA VAL A 9 -25.25 -14.83 10.81
C VAL A 9 -24.19 -14.59 9.73
N LEU A 10 -24.03 -13.34 9.30
CA LEU A 10 -22.83 -12.88 8.59
C LEU A 10 -21.67 -12.80 9.60
N GLY A 11 -21.14 -13.97 9.96
CA GLY A 11 -19.93 -14.06 10.75
C GLY A 11 -18.74 -13.59 9.92
N TYR A 12 -18.06 -12.53 10.36
CA TYR A 12 -16.75 -12.11 9.86
C TYR A 12 -15.80 -13.32 9.89
N LEU A 13 -15.50 -13.91 8.74
CA LEU A 13 -14.51 -14.98 8.63
C LEU A 13 -13.15 -14.42 9.04
N ARG A 14 -12.55 -15.00 10.08
CA ARG A 14 -11.15 -14.74 10.43
C ARG A 14 -10.27 -15.21 9.29
N GLN A 15 -9.26 -14.41 8.93
CA GLN A 15 -8.24 -14.83 7.97
C GLN A 15 -7.61 -16.16 8.40
N PRO A 16 -7.54 -17.15 7.49
CA PRO A 16 -6.86 -18.41 7.77
C PRO A 16 -5.38 -18.11 8.06
N ARG A 17 -4.81 -18.81 9.05
CA ARG A 17 -3.39 -18.70 9.36
C ARG A 17 -2.61 -19.48 8.31
N GLU A 18 -1.98 -18.77 7.38
CA GLU A 18 -1.14 -19.37 6.35
C GLU A 18 0.30 -19.56 6.84
N LEU A 19 0.95 -20.62 6.37
CA LEU A 19 2.34 -20.93 6.67
C LEU A 19 3.24 -20.00 5.84
N ARG A 20 4.30 -19.49 6.47
CA ARG A 20 5.24 -18.52 5.87
C ARG A 20 5.76 -19.04 4.52
N PHE A 21 5.66 -18.21 3.49
CA PHE A 21 6.01 -18.57 2.12
C PHE A 21 7.42 -19.16 2.02
N GLU A 22 7.53 -20.26 1.29
CA GLU A 22 8.79 -20.94 1.04
C GLU A 22 9.78 -20.00 0.32
N PRO A 23 11.11 -20.21 0.45
CA PRO A 23 12.14 -19.45 -0.26
C PRO A 23 11.89 -19.15 -1.75
N PRO A 24 11.23 -20.02 -2.56
CA PRO A 24 10.92 -19.74 -3.96
C PRO A 24 10.06 -18.50 -4.16
N VAL A 25 9.08 -18.24 -3.29
CA VAL A 25 8.18 -17.08 -3.42
C VAL A 25 8.94 -15.77 -3.16
N ALA A 26 9.86 -15.76 -2.19
CA ALA A 26 10.67 -14.58 -1.92
C ALA A 26 11.61 -14.24 -3.08
N ALA A 27 12.22 -15.25 -3.70
CA ALA A 27 12.98 -15.07 -4.94
C ALA A 27 12.07 -14.57 -6.08
N ASP A 28 10.81 -14.99 -6.06
CA ASP A 28 9.83 -14.60 -7.07
C ASP A 28 9.53 -13.10 -7.09
N LEU A 29 9.44 -12.56 -5.88
CA LEU A 29 9.12 -11.16 -5.62
C LEU A 29 10.21 -10.18 -6.02
N ASP A 30 11.44 -10.66 -6.27
CA ASP A 30 12.56 -9.80 -6.66
C ASP A 30 12.62 -9.56 -8.18
N TRP A 31 12.05 -10.45 -8.98
CA TRP A 31 12.15 -10.40 -10.45
C TRP A 31 11.03 -9.61 -11.15
N PHE A 32 10.21 -8.85 -10.43
CA PHE A 32 9.13 -8.08 -11.04
C PHE A 32 9.62 -7.17 -12.18
N ARG A 33 8.83 -7.06 -13.25
CA ARG A 33 9.22 -6.31 -14.44
C ARG A 33 8.56 -4.95 -14.44
N LEU A 34 9.39 -3.90 -14.45
CA LEU A 34 8.94 -2.56 -14.80
C LEU A 34 8.85 -2.41 -16.32
N MET A 35 7.89 -1.61 -16.77
CA MET A 35 7.86 -1.09 -18.13
C MET A 35 9.09 -0.20 -18.38
N SER A 36 9.38 0.04 -19.66
CA SER A 36 10.53 0.86 -20.08
C SER A 36 10.50 2.30 -19.54
N ASN A 37 9.32 2.81 -19.19
CA ASN A 37 9.16 4.13 -18.57
C ASN A 37 9.44 4.16 -17.06
N GLY A 38 9.59 3.01 -16.39
CA GLY A 38 9.87 2.90 -14.95
C GLY A 38 8.73 3.32 -14.00
N ILE A 39 7.51 3.50 -14.51
CA ILE A 39 6.32 4.07 -13.82
C ILE A 39 5.19 3.02 -13.66
N GLY A 40 5.37 1.82 -14.20
CA GLY A 40 4.39 0.74 -14.08
C GLY A 40 5.02 -0.58 -14.44
N GLY A 41 4.27 -1.67 -14.34
CA GLY A 41 4.81 -2.99 -14.63
C GLY A 41 3.85 -4.12 -14.30
N THR A 42 4.35 -5.35 -14.39
CA THR A 42 3.56 -6.53 -14.04
C THR A 42 4.14 -7.18 -12.78
N PRO A 43 3.34 -7.35 -11.71
CA PRO A 43 3.72 -8.17 -10.57
C PRO A 43 4.09 -9.60 -11.01
N PRO A 44 4.89 -10.32 -10.21
CA PRO A 44 5.22 -11.70 -10.52
C PRO A 44 3.99 -12.61 -10.40
N GLU A 45 4.04 -13.79 -11.00
CA GLU A 45 2.89 -14.70 -11.04
C GLU A 45 2.48 -15.17 -9.64
N SER A 46 3.44 -15.41 -8.75
CA SER A 46 3.17 -15.78 -7.35
C SER A 46 2.31 -14.75 -6.63
N TYR A 47 2.48 -13.46 -6.92
CA TYR A 47 1.69 -12.40 -6.31
C TYR A 47 0.19 -12.57 -6.62
N PHE A 48 -0.16 -13.01 -7.84
CA PHE A 48 -1.54 -13.30 -8.21
C PHE A 48 -2.00 -14.67 -7.71
N ALA A 49 -1.15 -15.70 -7.82
CA ALA A 49 -1.47 -17.06 -7.38
C ALA A 49 -1.79 -17.13 -5.88
N LEU A 50 -1.14 -16.28 -5.08
CA LEU A 50 -1.36 -16.15 -3.64
C LEU A 50 -2.48 -15.17 -3.27
N GLY A 51 -3.26 -14.69 -4.25
CA GLY A 51 -4.42 -13.82 -3.99
C GLY A 51 -4.04 -12.41 -3.56
N LYS A 52 -2.95 -11.85 -4.09
CA LYS A 52 -2.47 -10.48 -3.78
C LYS A 52 -2.24 -10.26 -2.28
N PRO A 53 -1.38 -11.07 -1.64
CA PRO A 53 -1.28 -11.12 -0.19
C PRO A 53 -0.88 -9.77 0.44
N TYR A 54 -0.15 -8.92 -0.27
CA TYR A 54 0.27 -7.61 0.25
C TYR A 54 -0.82 -6.53 0.19
N GLU A 55 -1.95 -6.79 -0.49
CA GLU A 55 -3.09 -5.88 -0.55
C GLU A 55 -4.28 -6.37 0.28
N ALA A 56 -4.43 -7.69 0.38
CA ALA A 56 -5.60 -8.34 0.94
C ALA A 56 -5.37 -8.94 2.34
N ASP A 57 -4.13 -9.12 2.77
CA ASP A 57 -3.82 -9.73 4.06
C ASP A 57 -3.58 -8.70 5.17
N ALA A 58 -4.34 -8.78 6.26
CA ALA A 58 -4.24 -7.81 7.37
C ALA A 58 -2.90 -7.89 8.10
N TYR A 59 -2.26 -9.07 8.15
CA TYR A 59 -0.95 -9.23 8.74
C TYR A 59 0.11 -8.53 7.90
N ASN A 60 0.12 -8.71 6.57
CA ASN A 60 1.06 -8.02 5.68
C ASN A 60 0.90 -6.49 5.76
N LEU A 61 -0.33 -6.00 5.75
CA LEU A 61 -0.60 -4.56 5.92
C LEU A 61 -0.12 -4.04 7.28
N SER A 62 -0.27 -4.84 8.34
CA SER A 62 0.21 -4.50 9.69
C SER A 62 1.75 -4.49 9.76
N GLN A 63 2.43 -5.42 9.10
CA GLN A 63 3.90 -5.39 9.00
C GLN A 63 4.36 -4.17 8.21
N GLY A 64 3.73 -3.87 7.08
CA GLY A 64 4.02 -2.67 6.28
C GLY A 64 3.89 -1.39 7.10
N LYS A 65 2.82 -1.27 7.88
CA LYS A 65 2.62 -0.14 8.80
C LYS A 65 3.73 0.00 9.84
N ARG A 66 4.15 -1.11 10.44
CA ARG A 66 5.26 -1.12 11.41
C ARG A 66 6.56 -0.68 10.74
N LEU A 67 6.84 -1.18 9.54
CA LEU A 67 8.02 -0.82 8.76
C LEU A 67 8.01 0.66 8.38
N TYR A 68 6.85 1.21 8.00
CA TYR A 68 6.70 2.64 7.66
C TYR A 68 7.17 3.54 8.81
N ALA A 69 6.81 3.20 10.04
CA ALA A 69 7.25 3.91 11.23
C ALA A 69 8.75 3.68 11.52
N TRP A 70 9.21 2.43 11.49
CA TRP A 70 10.58 2.06 11.86
C TRP A 70 11.64 2.60 10.91
N PHE A 71 11.33 2.68 9.62
CA PHE A 71 12.25 3.15 8.59
C PHE A 71 12.11 4.64 8.28
N GLY A 72 11.33 5.38 9.07
CA GLY A 72 11.25 6.84 9.00
C GLY A 72 10.53 7.36 7.75
N CYS A 73 9.70 6.55 7.09
CA CYS A 73 8.96 6.98 5.89
C CYS A 73 8.09 8.21 6.19
N GLY A 74 7.49 8.23 7.39
CA GLY A 74 6.67 9.35 7.85
C GLY A 74 7.43 10.65 8.12
N THR A 75 8.77 10.64 8.20
CA THR A 75 9.55 11.88 8.32
C THR A 75 9.43 12.74 7.07
N CYS A 76 9.32 12.13 5.89
CA CYS A 76 9.17 12.85 4.63
C CYS A 76 7.71 12.90 4.15
N HIS A 77 6.96 11.81 4.31
CA HIS A 77 5.60 11.68 3.79
C HIS A 77 4.51 11.93 4.85
N GLY A 78 4.88 12.22 6.09
CA GLY A 78 3.95 12.40 7.20
C GLY A 78 3.16 11.13 7.48
N ASP A 79 1.91 11.30 7.89
CA ASP A 79 0.93 10.22 7.91
C ASP A 79 0.42 9.85 6.50
N GLY A 80 0.99 10.40 5.42
CA GLY A 80 0.53 10.22 4.04
C GLY A 80 0.03 11.51 3.40
N ARG A 81 -0.07 12.59 4.17
CA ARG A 81 -0.37 13.94 3.69
C ARG A 81 0.78 14.60 2.91
N GLY A 82 1.95 13.98 2.89
CA GLY A 82 3.16 14.55 2.30
C GLY A 82 3.88 15.50 3.24
N GLY A 83 4.86 16.22 2.71
CA GLY A 83 5.71 17.16 3.44
C GLY A 83 6.94 17.48 2.61
N VAL A 84 8.08 16.88 2.98
CA VAL A 84 9.28 16.89 2.11
C VAL A 84 9.08 15.95 0.91
N GLY A 85 8.41 14.82 1.14
CA GLY A 85 8.01 13.90 0.09
C GLY A 85 6.58 14.17 -0.40
N PRO A 86 6.20 13.59 -1.55
CA PRO A 86 4.86 13.69 -2.11
C PRO A 86 3.78 13.16 -1.16
N SER A 87 2.56 13.68 -1.32
CA SER A 87 1.37 13.13 -0.66
C SER A 87 0.96 11.81 -1.32
N PHE A 88 0.29 10.95 -0.56
CA PHE A 88 -0.38 9.76 -1.10
C PHE A 88 -1.90 9.95 -1.17
N LEU A 89 -2.41 11.01 -0.53
CA LEU A 89 -3.85 11.27 -0.36
C LEU A 89 -4.41 12.18 -1.45
N ASP A 90 -3.54 12.77 -2.26
CA ASP A 90 -3.91 13.70 -3.32
C ASP A 90 -4.14 13.00 -4.67
N GLY A 91 -4.01 11.67 -4.76
CA GLY A 91 -4.24 10.92 -5.99
C GLY A 91 -3.25 11.15 -7.12
N TRP A 92 -2.25 12.00 -6.91
CA TRP A 92 -1.20 12.22 -7.88
C TRP A 92 -0.04 11.26 -7.59
N TRP A 93 0.21 10.34 -8.51
CA TRP A 93 1.26 9.33 -8.36
C TRP A 93 2.30 9.46 -9.46
N LEU A 94 3.39 10.17 -9.18
CA LEU A 94 4.47 10.47 -10.14
C LEU A 94 5.02 9.22 -10.82
N TYR A 95 5.14 8.15 -10.03
CA TYR A 95 5.63 6.86 -10.49
C TYR A 95 4.55 5.80 -10.61
N GLY A 96 3.28 6.18 -10.55
CA GLY A 96 2.12 5.28 -10.66
C GLY A 96 1.68 4.67 -9.32
N PRO A 97 0.37 4.47 -9.11
CA PRO A 97 -0.19 3.87 -7.88
C PRO A 97 -0.13 2.33 -7.86
N GLU A 98 0.35 1.72 -8.94
CA GLU A 98 0.43 0.27 -9.06
C GLU A 98 1.39 -0.34 -8.04
N MET A 99 1.10 -1.55 -7.58
CA MET A 99 1.90 -2.22 -6.54
C MET A 99 3.39 -2.29 -6.91
N VAL A 100 3.71 -2.72 -8.14
CA VAL A 100 5.11 -2.81 -8.61
C VAL A 100 5.81 -1.45 -8.68
N SER A 101 5.07 -0.39 -8.97
CA SER A 101 5.61 0.96 -9.01
C SER A 101 6.00 1.46 -7.63
N ILE A 102 5.17 1.16 -6.63
CA ILE A 102 5.45 1.50 -5.24
C ILE A 102 6.62 0.65 -4.73
N VAL A 103 6.62 -0.66 -5.01
CA VAL A 103 7.73 -1.56 -4.68
C VAL A 103 9.04 -1.07 -5.28
N ALA A 104 9.07 -0.72 -6.57
CA ALA A 104 10.25 -0.18 -7.22
C ALA A 104 10.75 1.11 -6.58
N SER A 105 9.82 2.03 -6.29
CA SER A 105 10.15 3.31 -5.67
C SER A 105 10.79 3.14 -4.29
N ILE A 106 10.30 2.18 -3.49
CA ILE A 106 10.88 1.85 -2.19
C ILE A 106 12.20 1.10 -2.35
N ARG A 107 12.26 0.08 -3.21
CA ARG A 107 13.44 -0.77 -3.39
C ARG A 107 14.62 0.04 -3.89
N ASP A 108 14.43 0.77 -4.98
CA ASP A 108 15.48 1.42 -5.74
C ASP A 108 15.61 2.91 -5.45
N GLY A 109 14.69 3.47 -4.66
CA GLY A 109 14.61 4.90 -4.39
C GLY A 109 14.10 5.68 -5.60
N ARG A 110 13.99 7.00 -5.45
CA ARG A 110 13.64 7.91 -6.56
C ARG A 110 14.51 9.17 -6.50
N PRO A 111 14.79 9.80 -7.66
CA PRO A 111 15.50 11.07 -7.70
C PRO A 111 14.82 12.13 -6.79
N HIS A 112 15.57 13.16 -6.41
CA HIS A 112 15.11 14.25 -5.54
C HIS A 112 14.90 13.88 -4.07
N GLY A 113 15.60 12.85 -3.58
CA GLY A 113 15.80 12.65 -2.14
C GLY A 113 15.10 11.45 -1.51
N MET A 114 14.38 10.62 -2.27
CA MET A 114 13.85 9.35 -1.76
C MET A 114 14.95 8.27 -1.79
N PRO A 115 15.44 7.79 -0.63
CA PRO A 115 16.52 6.81 -0.59
C PRO A 115 16.07 5.42 -1.05
N ALA A 116 17.02 4.62 -1.53
CA ALA A 116 16.81 3.20 -1.82
C ALA A 116 16.82 2.37 -0.52
N PHE A 117 15.91 1.39 -0.41
CA PHE A 117 15.81 0.52 0.76
C PHE A 117 16.20 -0.94 0.51
N ARG A 118 16.58 -1.32 -0.73
CA ARG A 118 16.99 -2.70 -1.07
C ARG A 118 18.11 -3.28 -0.20
N ASP A 119 19.00 -2.43 0.30
CA ASP A 119 20.13 -2.86 1.16
C ASP A 119 19.78 -2.88 2.66
N ARG A 120 18.55 -2.47 3.02
CA ARG A 120 18.08 -2.35 4.41
C ARG A 120 16.86 -3.20 4.72
N LEU A 121 16.08 -3.54 3.71
CA LEU A 121 14.84 -4.30 3.80
C LEU A 121 14.92 -5.52 2.90
N THR A 122 14.38 -6.64 3.37
CA THR A 122 14.13 -7.79 2.50
C THR A 122 13.04 -7.45 1.48
N ILE A 123 13.02 -8.15 0.35
CA ILE A 123 12.01 -7.91 -0.69
C ILE A 123 10.58 -8.10 -0.15
N GLU A 124 10.33 -9.11 0.67
CA GLU A 124 9.02 -9.32 1.32
C GLU A 124 8.60 -8.09 2.15
N GLN A 125 9.51 -7.51 2.92
CA GLN A 125 9.24 -6.31 3.71
C GLN A 125 8.95 -5.09 2.83
N ILE A 126 9.61 -4.97 1.67
CA ILE A 126 9.33 -3.91 0.70
C ILE A 126 7.91 -4.06 0.14
N TRP A 127 7.49 -5.27 -0.20
CA TRP A 127 6.13 -5.55 -0.65
C TRP A 127 5.09 -5.29 0.43
N GLN A 128 5.36 -5.66 1.68
CA GLN A 128 4.51 -5.31 2.83
C GLN A 128 4.36 -3.78 2.98
N LEU A 129 5.48 -3.05 2.88
CA LEU A 129 5.48 -1.60 2.98
C LEU A 129 4.70 -0.95 1.83
N ALA A 130 4.87 -1.44 0.60
CA ALA A 130 4.13 -0.99 -0.57
C ALA A 130 2.62 -1.24 -0.42
N GLY A 131 2.24 -2.42 0.09
CA GLY A 131 0.89 -2.78 0.49
C GLY A 131 0.25 -1.75 1.42
N TYR A 132 0.96 -1.39 2.49
CA TYR A 132 0.50 -0.38 3.43
C TYR A 132 0.36 1.01 2.79
N VAL A 133 1.35 1.47 2.01
CA VAL A 133 1.29 2.76 1.30
C VAL A 133 0.06 2.83 0.38
N GLN A 134 -0.26 1.75 -0.33
CA GLN A 134 -1.46 1.68 -1.18
C GLN A 134 -2.76 1.77 -0.37
N THR A 135 -2.79 1.34 0.91
CA THR A 135 -3.97 1.57 1.76
C THR A 135 -4.14 3.04 2.09
N ILE A 136 -3.04 3.76 2.38
CA ILE A 136 -3.08 5.19 2.68
C ILE A 136 -3.65 5.95 1.49
N GLY A 137 -3.20 5.70 0.26
CA GLY A 137 -3.70 6.42 -0.92
C GLY A 137 -4.94 5.83 -1.59
N SER A 138 -5.65 4.91 -0.94
CA SER A 138 -6.78 4.23 -1.58
C SER A 138 -7.98 5.18 -1.79
N TYR A 139 -8.55 5.17 -2.99
CA TYR A 139 -9.82 5.82 -3.33
C TYR A 139 -11.04 4.92 -3.15
N SER A 140 -10.87 3.76 -2.52
CA SER A 140 -11.99 2.87 -2.20
C SER A 140 -11.76 2.19 -0.86
N PRO A 141 -12.82 1.96 -0.07
CA PRO A 141 -12.71 1.18 1.14
C PRO A 141 -12.16 -0.22 0.84
N LYS A 142 -11.25 -0.69 1.69
CA LYS A 142 -10.69 -2.04 1.64
C LYS A 142 -11.19 -2.86 2.82
N VAL A 143 -11.45 -4.13 2.57
CA VAL A 143 -11.86 -5.10 3.60
C VAL A 143 -10.68 -5.43 4.52
N ALA A 144 -9.48 -5.57 3.94
CA ALA A 144 -8.24 -5.73 4.68
C ALA A 144 -7.83 -4.41 5.32
N ALA A 145 -7.40 -4.47 6.58
CA ALA A 145 -6.94 -3.30 7.32
C ALA A 145 -5.63 -3.62 8.05
N PRO A 146 -4.68 -2.67 8.11
CA PRO A 146 -3.56 -2.79 9.02
C PRO A 146 -4.04 -2.73 10.48
N SER A 147 -3.14 -3.04 11.40
CA SER A 147 -3.39 -2.92 12.84
C SER A 147 -3.93 -1.53 13.21
N ARG A 148 -4.76 -1.46 14.25
CA ARG A 148 -5.33 -0.18 14.72
C ARG A 148 -4.23 0.79 15.12
N ASN A 149 -4.48 2.07 14.87
CA ASN A 149 -3.67 3.15 15.43
C ASN A 149 -4.10 3.35 16.89
N ASP A 150 -3.15 3.32 17.81
CA ASP A 150 -3.39 3.70 19.21
C ASP A 150 -3.25 5.22 19.41
N ASP A 151 -2.54 5.90 18.50
CA ASP A 151 -2.37 7.34 18.50
C ASP A 151 -3.53 8.10 17.86
N LYS A 152 -3.69 9.37 18.26
CA LYS A 152 -4.64 10.29 17.63
C LYS A 152 -4.18 10.64 16.21
N GLN A 153 -4.86 10.09 15.21
CA GLN A 153 -4.61 10.37 13.80
C GLN A 153 -5.40 11.59 13.33
N THR A 154 -4.83 12.35 12.39
CA THR A 154 -5.50 13.51 11.75
C THR A 154 -6.36 13.11 10.55
N ARG A 155 -6.36 11.82 10.19
CA ARG A 155 -7.06 11.26 9.05
C ARG A 155 -7.88 10.02 9.44
N PRO A 156 -8.86 9.64 8.60
CA PRO A 156 -9.54 8.36 8.75
C PRO A 156 -8.55 7.18 8.70
N ALA A 157 -9.02 6.02 9.16
CA ALA A 157 -8.25 4.78 9.08
C ALA A 157 -7.90 4.46 7.62
N GLU A 158 -6.71 3.89 7.40
CA GLU A 158 -6.12 3.68 6.07
C GLU A 158 -7.00 2.79 5.18
N ASN A 159 -7.74 1.85 5.76
CA ASN A 159 -8.63 0.98 5.00
C ASN A 159 -9.95 1.64 4.57
N ARG A 160 -10.27 2.87 5.00
CA ARG A 160 -11.54 3.53 4.68
C ARG A 160 -11.53 4.33 3.38
N GLY A 161 -10.47 4.21 2.60
CA GLY A 161 -10.27 5.02 1.40
C GLY A 161 -10.09 6.51 1.74
N PRO A 162 -9.10 6.87 2.60
CA PRO A 162 -8.97 8.23 3.09
C PRO A 162 -8.65 9.24 1.98
N ALA A 163 -8.03 8.81 0.86
CA ALA A 163 -7.77 9.68 -0.28
C ALA A 163 -9.07 10.26 -0.86
N ILE A 164 -10.18 9.50 -0.90
CA ILE A 164 -11.49 10.02 -1.38
C ILE A 164 -11.91 11.30 -0.65
N ILE A 165 -11.69 11.35 0.65
CA ILE A 165 -12.25 12.38 1.54
C ILE A 165 -11.22 13.50 1.77
N LEU A 166 -9.93 13.18 1.65
CA LEU A 166 -8.82 14.10 1.91
C LEU A 166 -8.17 14.63 0.65
N PHE A 167 -8.61 14.19 -0.52
CA PHE A 167 -8.17 14.71 -1.79
C PHE A 167 -8.58 16.18 -1.92
N ASP A 168 -7.58 17.01 -2.16
CA ASP A 168 -7.71 18.42 -2.51
C ASP A 168 -6.92 18.61 -3.80
N GLU A 169 -7.62 18.78 -4.92
CA GLU A 169 -7.03 18.99 -6.25
C GLU A 169 -6.23 20.29 -6.32
N GLY A 170 -6.39 21.20 -5.36
CA GLY A 170 -5.82 22.54 -5.43
C GLY A 170 -6.33 23.31 -6.66
N PRO A 171 -5.73 24.46 -7.00
CA PRO A 171 -6.06 25.16 -8.24
C PRO A 171 -5.66 24.31 -9.45
N VAL A 172 -6.60 24.14 -10.39
CA VAL A 172 -6.47 23.29 -11.58
C VAL A 172 -5.14 23.50 -12.30
N GLY A 173 -4.25 22.52 -12.19
CA GLY A 173 -2.95 22.50 -12.82
C GLY A 173 -2.40 21.09 -12.79
N VAL A 174 -1.59 20.74 -13.79
CA VAL A 174 -0.77 19.53 -13.72
C VAL A 174 0.16 19.72 -12.51
N HIS A 175 0.28 18.73 -11.63
CA HIS A 175 1.34 18.68 -10.63
C HIS A 175 2.56 18.00 -11.26
N PRO A 176 3.43 18.70 -12.01
CA PRO A 176 4.56 18.06 -12.70
C PRO A 176 5.52 17.36 -11.73
N ASP A 177 5.50 17.75 -10.47
CA ASP A 177 6.25 17.17 -9.36
C ASP A 177 5.54 15.98 -8.68
N GLN A 178 4.23 15.81 -8.86
CA GLN A 178 3.44 14.77 -8.21
C GLN A 178 2.85 13.74 -9.19
N GLY A 179 2.88 13.97 -10.51
CA GLY A 179 2.51 12.99 -11.53
C GLY A 179 1.35 13.40 -12.44
N PRO A 180 0.88 12.49 -13.31
CA PRO A 180 -0.34 12.71 -14.09
C PRO A 180 -1.60 12.64 -13.21
N SER A 181 -2.68 13.28 -13.67
CA SER A 181 -3.97 13.32 -12.96
C SER A 181 -4.53 11.90 -12.77
N PRO A 182 -5.20 11.63 -11.64
CA PRO A 182 -5.91 10.37 -11.43
C PRO A 182 -6.98 10.11 -12.50
#